data_AF-H5T917-F1
#
_entry.id   AF-H5T917-F1
#
_cell.length_a   1.000
_cell.length_b   1.000
_cell.length_c   1.000
_cell.angle_alpha   90.00
_cell.angle_beta   90.00
_cell.angle_gamma   90.00
#
_symmetry.space_group_name_H-M   'P 1'
#
loop_
_entity.id
_entity.type
_entity.pdbx_description
1 polymer ?
#
loop_
_entity_poly.entity_id
_entity_poly.type
_entity_poly.pdbx_seq_one_letter_code
_entity_poly.pdbx_strand_id
1 'polypeptide(L)' 'MTNKIVEHGEEGHVHGPECGHHHESQTPIVRGGAKIGRNDLCPCGSNKKYKKCCAK' A
#
# COMPACT_ATOMS: atom_id res chain seq x y z
N MET A 1 24.48 18.53 -19.26
CA MET A 1 23.69 19.25 -18.24
C MET A 1 22.33 19.55 -18.87
N THR A 2 21.47 18.56 -19.08
CA THR A 2 20.43 18.19 -18.12
C THR A 2 20.00 16.76 -18.41
N ASN A 3 20.14 15.87 -17.41
CA ASN A 3 19.69 14.49 -17.51
C ASN A 3 18.16 14.49 -17.60
N LYS A 4 17.62 14.09 -18.76
CA LYS A 4 16.21 13.75 -18.92
C LYS A 4 15.98 12.42 -18.19
N ILE A 5 15.42 12.51 -16.99
CA ILE A 5 14.93 11.36 -16.25
C ILE A 5 13.59 10.98 -16.87
N VAL A 6 13.60 9.99 -17.76
CA VAL A 6 12.39 9.34 -18.26
C VAL A 6 12.16 8.14 -17.34
N GLU A 7 11.49 8.37 -16.22
CA GLU A 7 11.22 7.34 -15.20
C GLU A 7 9.86 6.68 -15.51
N HIS A 8 9.86 5.69 -16.38
CA HIS A 8 8.88 4.62 -16.33
C HIS A 8 9.61 3.35 -15.87
N GLY A 9 9.82 3.21 -14.57
CA GLY A 9 10.12 1.94 -13.89
C GLY A 9 8.91 1.61 -13.02
N GLU A 10 8.46 0.38 -12.83
CA GLU A 10 9.07 -0.95 -12.93
C GLU A 10 7.90 -1.96 -12.99
N GLU A 11 8.16 -3.16 -13.48
CA GLU A 11 7.23 -4.27 -13.71
C GLU A 11 6.34 -4.60 -12.47
N GLY A 12 5.04 -4.91 -12.54
CA GLY A 12 4.17 -5.11 -13.68
C GLY A 12 2.68 -5.11 -13.32
N HIS A 13 1.85 -4.82 -14.32
CA HIS A 13 0.41 -4.95 -14.26
C HIS A 13 -0.06 -5.70 -15.52
N VAL A 14 -0.89 -6.75 -15.39
CA VAL A 14 -1.57 -7.41 -16.52
C VAL A 14 -2.93 -6.77 -16.82
N HIS A 15 -2.92 -5.70 -17.62
CA HIS A 15 -4.12 -4.94 -18.04
C HIS A 15 -4.53 -5.54 -19.38
N GLY A 16 -5.71 -6.17 -19.44
CA GLY A 16 -6.30 -6.53 -20.73
C GLY A 16 -6.52 -5.27 -21.59
N PRO A 17 -6.73 -5.42 -22.90
CA PRO A 17 -6.78 -4.29 -23.84
C PRO A 17 -7.89 -3.24 -23.57
N GLU A 18 -8.75 -3.45 -22.57
CA GLU A 18 -9.89 -2.58 -22.26
C GLU A 18 -10.15 -2.43 -20.75
N CYS A 19 -9.12 -2.09 -19.97
CA CYS A 19 -9.30 -1.69 -18.57
C CYS A 19 -9.48 -0.16 -18.47
N GLY A 20 -10.72 0.31 -18.34
CA GLY A 20 -11.06 1.73 -18.23
C GLY A 20 -10.73 2.38 -16.87
N HIS A 21 -9.56 2.10 -16.28
CA HIS A 21 -9.14 2.71 -15.02
C HIS A 21 -8.00 3.71 -15.22
N HIS A 22 -8.17 4.91 -14.66
CA HIS A 22 -7.20 5.99 -14.73
C HIS A 22 -6.16 5.84 -13.61
N HIS A 23 -4.88 5.74 -13.98
CA HIS A 23 -3.76 5.73 -13.02
C HIS A 23 -3.35 7.17 -12.71
N GLU A 24 -4.04 7.80 -11.77
CA GLU A 24 -3.60 9.05 -11.17
C GLU A 24 -2.50 8.75 -10.13
N SER A 25 -1.37 9.47 -10.20
CA SER A 25 -0.26 9.31 -9.26
C SER A 25 -0.65 9.90 -7.90
N GLN A 26 -1.09 9.05 -6.96
CA GLN A 26 -1.36 9.50 -5.59
C GLN A 26 -0.09 9.54 -4.76
N THR A 27 0.10 10.61 -3.98
CA THR A 27 1.18 10.68 -3.00
C THR A 27 0.98 9.63 -1.90
N PRO A 28 2.02 8.88 -1.51
CA PRO A 28 1.90 7.85 -0.49
C PRO A 28 1.55 8.44 0.88
N ILE A 29 0.49 7.91 1.50
CA ILE A 29 0.06 8.30 2.83
C ILE A 29 1.02 7.67 3.85
N VAL A 30 1.81 8.51 4.51
CA VAL A 30 2.70 8.07 5.59
C VAL A 30 1.89 7.90 6.87
N ARG A 31 1.96 6.71 7.47
CA ARG A 31 1.29 6.42 8.74
C ARG A 31 2.11 7.05 9.87
N GLY A 32 1.47 7.81 10.75
CA GLY A 32 2.12 8.43 11.91
C GLY A 32 2.45 7.46 13.06
N GLY A 33 2.15 6.16 12.92
CA GLY A 33 2.31 5.16 13.98
C GLY A 33 3.07 3.92 13.54
N ALA A 34 3.48 3.11 14.53
CA ALA A 34 4.19 1.86 14.29
C ALA A 34 3.40 0.91 13.38
N LYS A 35 4.11 0.23 12.46
CA LYS A 35 3.52 -0.81 11.61
C LYS A 35 3.20 -2.02 12.48
N ILE A 36 1.92 -2.22 12.78
CA ILE A 36 1.48 -3.41 13.50
C ILE A 36 1.35 -4.60 12.55
N GLY A 37 1.95 -5.73 12.94
CA GLY A 37 1.84 -6.97 12.20
C GLY A 37 0.42 -7.54 12.24
N ARG A 38 -0.02 -8.19 11.17
CA ARG A 38 -1.34 -8.86 11.08
C ARG A 38 -1.54 -9.91 12.19
N ASN A 39 -0.46 -10.56 12.62
CA ASN A 39 -0.48 -11.59 13.65
C ASN A 39 -0.17 -11.07 15.06
N ASP A 40 0.27 -9.81 15.20
CA ASP A 40 0.58 -9.20 16.50
C ASP A 40 -0.65 -9.06 17.39
N LEU A 41 -0.43 -8.88 18.69
CA LEU A 41 -1.49 -8.56 19.63
C LEU A 41 -2.15 -7.22 19.27
N CYS A 42 -3.47 -7.19 19.31
CA CYS A 42 -4.21 -5.96 19.05
C CYS A 42 -3.86 -4.86 20.07
N PRO A 43 -3.55 -3.62 19.62
CA PRO A 43 -3.22 -2.51 20.51
C PRO A 43 -4.48 -2.00 21.24
N CYS A 44 -5.65 -2.54 20.90
CA CYS A 44 -6.92 -2.32 21.57
C CYS A 44 -7.07 -3.09 22.90
N GLY A 45 -6.07 -3.87 23.31
CA GLY A 45 -6.07 -4.58 24.61
C GLY A 45 -6.92 -5.86 24.65
N SER A 46 -7.43 -6.33 23.51
CA SER A 46 -8.34 -7.47 23.45
C SER A 46 -7.67 -8.85 23.51
N ASN A 47 -6.33 -8.91 23.66
CA ASN A 47 -5.51 -10.13 23.63
C ASN A 47 -5.69 -11.01 22.36
N LYS A 48 -6.40 -10.51 21.35
CA LYS A 48 -6.61 -11.17 20.07
C LYS A 48 -5.54 -10.70 19.07
N LYS A 49 -5.17 -11.57 18.14
CA LYS A 49 -4.33 -11.18 16.99
C LYS A 49 -5.01 -10.04 16.21
N TYR A 50 -4.26 -9.06 15.71
CA TYR A 50 -4.76 -7.86 15.04
C TYR A 50 -5.76 -8.22 13.92
N LYS A 51 -5.46 -9.25 13.12
CA LYS A 51 -6.35 -9.81 12.06
C LYS A 51 -7.69 -10.36 12.51
N LYS A 52 -7.83 -10.72 13.78
CA LYS A 52 -9.07 -11.25 14.35
C LYS A 52 -9.80 -10.19 15.20
N CYS A 53 -9.32 -8.95 15.20
CA CYS A 53 -9.86 -7.89 16.03
C CYS A 53 -10.11 -6.59 15.24
N CYS A 54 -9.07 -5.79 15.00
CA CYS A 54 -9.20 -4.47 14.38
C CYS A 54 -8.92 -4.46 12.88
N ALA A 55 -8.25 -5.50 12.34
CA ALA A 55 -8.02 -5.65 10.90
C ALA A 55 -9.11 -6.52 10.25
N LYS A 56 -10.38 -6.14 10.43
CA LYS A 56 -11.48 -6.69 9.61
C LYS A 56 -11.17 -6.49 8.13
#